data_AF-A0A0Q4PAL6-F1
#
_entry.id   AF-A0A0Q4PAL6-F1
#
_cell.length_a   1.000
_cell.length_b   1.000
_cell.length_c   1.000
_cell.angle_alpha   90.00
_cell.angle_beta   90.00
_cell.angle_gamma   90.00
#
_symmetry.space_group_name_H-M   'P 1'
#
loop_
_entity.id
_entity.type
_entity.pdbx_description
1 polymer ?
#
loop_
_entity_poly.entity_id
_entity_poly.type
_entity_poly.pdbx_seq_one_letter_code
_entity_poly.pdbx_strand_id
1 'polypeptide(L)'
;MHKLLLALPLLLASAAPSFAAAPTAAQKDEFYKVCMGIAQDATLCGCKADAAMTLIDERFMAVVIASMKGGSPKAADYDAYNTYVAKSNQVCKPNY
;
A
#
# COMPACT_ATOMS: atom_id res chain seq x y z
N MET A 1 44.33 -31.24 -29.17
CA MET A 1 43.55 -30.15 -29.79
C MET A 1 42.46 -29.72 -28.84
N HIS A 2 42.46 -28.42 -28.50
CA HIS A 2 41.31 -27.62 -28.03
C HIS A 2 40.55 -28.08 -26.77
N LYS A 3 40.64 -27.27 -25.71
CA LYS A 3 39.65 -26.18 -25.50
C LYS A 3 40.05 -25.35 -24.28
N LEU A 4 40.36 -24.07 -24.53
CA LEU A 4 40.28 -23.01 -23.53
C LEU A 4 38.88 -23.06 -22.90
N LEU A 5 38.79 -23.34 -21.61
CA LEU A 5 37.62 -23.02 -20.82
C LEU A 5 37.83 -21.62 -20.26
N LEU A 6 37.24 -20.64 -20.95
CA LEU A 6 37.06 -19.28 -20.45
C LEU A 6 36.29 -19.35 -19.12
N ALA A 7 36.91 -18.90 -18.05
CA ALA A 7 36.24 -18.60 -16.79
C ALA A 7 35.39 -17.34 -17.00
N LEU A 8 34.06 -17.53 -17.08
CA LEU A 8 33.07 -16.45 -17.05
C LEU A 8 32.85 -16.08 -15.58
N PRO A 9 33.23 -14.87 -15.11
CA PRO A 9 32.91 -14.47 -13.75
C PRO A 9 31.39 -14.26 -13.67
N LEU A 10 30.76 -15.13 -12.90
CA LEU A 10 29.34 -15.13 -12.60
C LEU A 10 29.02 -13.82 -11.87
N LEU A 11 28.42 -12.85 -12.58
CA LEU A 11 27.76 -11.68 -11.98
C LEU A 11 26.57 -12.17 -11.16
N LEU A 12 26.81 -12.54 -9.89
CA LEU A 12 25.76 -12.68 -8.89
C LEU A 12 25.22 -11.28 -8.55
N ALA A 13 24.42 -10.71 -9.45
CA ALA A 13 23.46 -9.68 -9.08
C ALA A 13 22.47 -10.35 -8.13
N SER A 14 22.71 -10.19 -6.84
CA SER A 14 21.82 -10.63 -5.78
C SER A 14 20.51 -9.89 -5.96
N ALA A 15 19.47 -10.59 -6.43
CA ALA A 15 18.11 -10.13 -6.38
C ALA A 15 17.70 -10.06 -4.90
N ALA A 16 18.04 -8.96 -4.22
CA ALA A 16 17.51 -8.68 -2.90
C ALA A 16 15.98 -8.58 -3.05
N PRO A 17 15.21 -9.29 -2.22
CA PRO A 17 13.77 -9.13 -2.22
C PRO A 17 13.45 -7.67 -1.90
N SER A 18 12.80 -6.97 -2.83
CA SER A 18 12.25 -5.65 -2.58
C SER A 18 11.08 -5.82 -1.62
N PHE A 19 11.33 -5.66 -0.33
CA PHE A 19 10.27 -5.57 0.66
C PHE A 19 9.47 -4.30 0.36
N ALA A 20 8.15 -4.44 0.19
CA ALA A 20 7.29 -3.29 -0.03
C ALA A 20 7.39 -2.35 1.17
N ALA A 21 7.74 -1.09 0.92
CA ALA A 21 7.95 -0.09 1.97
C ALA A 21 6.61 0.25 2.67
N ALA A 22 6.69 0.58 3.95
CA ALA A 22 5.55 1.17 4.65
C ALA A 22 5.13 2.49 3.96
N PRO A 23 3.86 2.91 4.06
CA PRO A 23 3.43 4.17 3.50
C PRO A 23 4.19 5.36 4.09
N THR A 24 4.28 6.45 3.33
CA THR A 24 5.00 7.66 3.77
C THR A 24 4.10 8.59 4.59
N ALA A 25 4.70 9.48 5.37
CA ALA A 25 3.97 10.52 6.09
C ALA A 25 3.13 11.41 5.15
N ALA A 26 3.67 11.75 3.97
CA ALA A 26 2.95 12.52 2.97
C ALA A 26 1.71 11.79 2.45
N GLN A 27 1.78 10.46 2.28
CA GLN A 27 0.60 9.67 1.90
C GLN A 27 -0.43 9.61 3.03
N LYS A 28 0.01 9.52 4.28
CA LYS A 28 -0.89 9.59 5.45
C LYS A 28 -1.66 10.90 5.48
N ASP A 29 -0.96 12.02 5.27
CA ASP A 29 -1.56 13.36 5.28
C ASP A 29 -2.56 13.51 4.13
N GLU A 30 -2.23 13.02 2.94
CA GLU A 30 -3.13 13.04 1.80
C GLU A 30 -4.35 12.13 2.00
N PHE A 31 -4.15 10.93 2.57
CA PHE A 31 -5.26 10.06 2.96
C PHE A 31 -6.21 10.81 3.90
N TYR A 32 -5.67 11.40 4.96
CA TYR A 32 -6.45 12.13 5.96
C TYR A 32 -7.24 13.26 5.31
N LYS A 33 -6.57 14.07 4.49
CA LYS A 33 -7.18 15.19 3.76
C LYS A 33 -8.34 14.74 2.87
N VAL A 34 -8.14 13.69 2.07
CA VAL A 34 -9.19 13.15 1.19
C VAL A 34 -10.34 12.60 2.00
N CYS A 35 -10.07 11.84 3.07
CA CYS A 35 -11.09 11.32 3.96
C CYS A 35 -11.94 12.44 4.56
N MET A 36 -11.32 13.53 5.03
CA MET A 36 -12.02 14.68 5.59
C MET A 36 -12.96 15.34 4.58
N GLY A 37 -12.59 15.36 3.29
CA GLY A 37 -13.46 15.85 2.22
C GLY A 37 -14.70 14.98 1.95
N ILE A 38 -14.72 13.73 2.43
CA ILE A 38 -15.81 12.76 2.21
C ILE A 38 -16.65 12.61 3.47
N ALA A 39 -16.00 12.27 4.59
CA ALA A 39 -16.67 11.88 5.83
C ALA A 39 -16.85 13.03 6.82
N GLN A 40 -16.02 14.07 6.73
CA GLN A 40 -16.03 15.22 7.65
C GLN A 40 -15.92 14.82 9.14
N ASP A 41 -15.27 13.69 9.44
CA ASP A 41 -15.11 13.14 10.78
C ASP A 41 -13.61 12.98 11.10
N ALA A 42 -13.09 13.89 11.92
CA ALA A 42 -11.68 13.92 12.29
C ALA A 42 -11.24 12.66 13.07
N THR A 43 -12.12 12.10 13.91
CA THR A 43 -11.78 10.91 14.71
C THR A 43 -11.67 9.69 13.80
N LEU A 44 -12.67 9.50 12.93
CA LEU A 44 -12.68 8.42 11.96
C LEU A 44 -11.53 8.52 10.96
N CYS A 45 -11.32 9.70 10.39
CA CYS A 45 -10.28 9.92 9.38
C CYS A 45 -8.88 9.83 9.98
N GLY A 46 -8.66 10.32 11.20
CA GLY A 46 -7.42 10.13 11.93
C GLY A 46 -7.11 8.65 12.15
N CYS A 47 -8.06 7.91 12.72
CA CYS A 47 -7.90 6.47 12.96
C CYS A 47 -7.61 5.70 11.66
N LYS A 48 -8.34 5.98 10.57
CA LYS A 48 -8.15 5.27 9.30
C LYS A 48 -6.80 5.59 8.64
N ALA A 49 -6.32 6.83 8.76
CA ALA A 49 -5.00 7.21 8.28
C ALA A 49 -3.90 6.47 9.06
N ASP A 50 -4.02 6.39 10.39
CA ASP A 50 -3.09 5.63 11.25
C ASP A 50 -3.13 4.13 10.95
N ALA A 51 -4.32 3.54 10.84
CA ALA A 51 -4.48 2.13 10.53
C ALA A 51 -3.86 1.79 9.16
N ALA A 52 -4.06 2.63 8.15
CA ALA A 52 -3.50 2.43 6.82
C ALA A 52 -1.96 2.38 6.82
N MET A 53 -1.27 3.12 7.70
CA MET A 53 0.19 3.05 7.85
C MET A 53 0.71 1.66 8.26
N THR A 54 -0.15 0.83 8.85
CA THR A 54 0.23 -0.49 9.38
C THR A 54 -0.37 -1.65 8.57
N LEU A 55 -1.50 -1.41 7.91
CA LEU A 55 -2.25 -2.46 7.22
C LEU A 55 -1.81 -2.69 5.77
N ILE A 56 -1.17 -1.70 5.15
CA ILE A 56 -0.86 -1.69 3.72
C ILE A 56 0.52 -1.07 3.46
N ASP A 57 1.08 -1.33 2.28
CA ASP A 57 2.35 -0.74 1.81
C ASP A 57 2.15 0.60 1.07
N GLU A 58 3.25 1.28 0.76
CA GLU A 58 3.28 2.55 0.04
C GLU A 58 2.55 2.49 -1.32
N ARG A 59 2.74 1.40 -2.09
CA ARG A 59 2.08 1.23 -3.40
C ARG A 59 0.57 1.16 -3.22
N PHE A 60 0.12 0.36 -2.25
CA PHE A 60 -1.29 0.10 -2.03
C PHE A 60 -1.99 1.29 -1.36
N MET A 61 -1.29 2.08 -0.55
CA MET A 61 -1.78 3.37 -0.06
C MET A 61 -2.14 4.32 -1.22
N ALA A 62 -1.34 4.35 -2.29
CA ALA A 62 -1.66 5.12 -3.48
C ALA A 62 -2.94 4.62 -4.18
N VAL A 63 -3.17 3.30 -4.25
CA VAL A 63 -4.40 2.70 -4.78
C VAL A 63 -5.62 3.11 -3.95
N VAL A 64 -5.48 3.08 -2.63
CA VAL A 64 -6.57 3.47 -1.71
C VAL A 64 -6.93 4.94 -1.86
N ILE A 65 -5.95 5.84 -1.83
CA ILE A 65 -6.17 7.29 -2.03
C ILE A 65 -6.83 7.58 -3.39
N ALA A 66 -6.35 6.93 -4.46
CA ALA A 66 -6.95 7.08 -5.79
C ALA A 66 -8.42 6.63 -5.81
N SER A 67 -8.75 5.55 -5.11
CA SER A 67 -10.12 5.04 -5.01
C SER A 67 -11.01 5.97 -4.20
N MET A 68 -10.51 6.54 -3.10
CA MET A 68 -11.24 7.54 -2.31
C MET A 68 -11.56 8.80 -3.12
N LYS A 69 -10.71 9.17 -4.09
CA LYS A 69 -10.95 10.29 -5.02
C LYS A 69 -11.95 9.97 -6.14
N GLY A 70 -12.62 8.82 -6.09
CA GLY A 70 -13.62 8.39 -7.08
C GLY A 70 -13.08 7.42 -8.13
N GLY A 71 -11.83 6.99 -8.02
CA GLY A 71 -11.28 5.90 -8.84
C GLY A 71 -11.79 4.52 -8.42
N SER A 72 -11.44 3.50 -9.19
CA SER A 72 -11.61 2.09 -8.81
C SER A 72 -10.26 1.37 -8.83
N PRO A 73 -9.99 0.45 -7.88
CA PRO A 73 -8.80 -0.38 -7.94
C PRO A 73 -8.75 -1.20 -9.23
N LYS A 74 -7.54 -1.64 -9.62
CA LYS A 74 -7.41 -2.61 -10.71
C LYS A 74 -7.97 -3.95 -10.25
N ALA A 75 -8.38 -4.80 -11.21
CA ALA A 75 -8.93 -6.12 -10.90
C ALA A 75 -8.02 -6.97 -9.99
N ALA A 76 -6.71 -6.91 -10.21
CA ALA A 76 -5.73 -7.62 -9.39
C ALA A 76 -5.60 -7.10 -7.93
N ASP A 77 -6.11 -5.90 -7.65
CA ASP A 77 -6.05 -5.25 -6.34
C ASP A 77 -7.40 -5.34 -5.58
N TYR A 78 -8.48 -5.86 -6.17
CA TYR A 78 -9.82 -5.84 -5.55
C TYR A 78 -9.88 -6.60 -4.21
N ASP A 79 -9.34 -7.81 -4.14
CA ASP A 79 -9.40 -8.61 -2.92
C ASP A 79 -8.60 -7.96 -1.79
N ALA A 80 -7.40 -7.45 -2.11
CA ALA A 80 -6.58 -6.71 -1.18
C ALA A 80 -7.27 -5.43 -0.72
N TYR A 81 -7.98 -4.73 -1.61
CA TYR A 81 -8.69 -3.50 -1.31
C TYR A 81 -9.85 -3.75 -0.37
N ASN A 82 -10.69 -4.74 -0.68
CA ASN A 82 -11.82 -5.13 0.15
C ASN A 82 -11.37 -5.64 1.52
N THR A 83 -10.26 -6.40 1.56
CA THR A 83 -9.64 -6.83 2.82
C THR A 83 -9.17 -5.64 3.66
N TYR A 84 -8.52 -4.66 3.04
CA TYR A 84 -8.12 -3.41 3.71
C TYR A 84 -9.34 -2.65 4.24
N VAL A 85 -10.40 -2.48 3.44
CA VAL A 85 -11.61 -1.78 3.86
C VAL A 85 -12.22 -2.47 5.08
N ALA A 86 -12.39 -3.79 5.04
CA ALA A 86 -12.93 -4.57 6.14
C ALA A 86 -12.08 -4.42 7.42
N LYS A 87 -10.76 -4.60 7.34
CA LYS A 87 -9.85 -4.46 8.49
C LYS A 87 -9.85 -3.03 9.05
N SER A 88 -9.78 -2.02 8.19
CA SER A 88 -9.81 -0.61 8.62
C SER A 88 -11.15 -0.22 9.25
N ASN A 89 -12.26 -0.87 8.87
CA ASN A 89 -13.55 -0.70 9.53
C ASN A 89 -13.58 -1.42 10.88
N GLN A 90 -13.12 -2.66 10.98
CA GLN A 90 -13.02 -3.37 12.26
C GLN A 90 -12.23 -2.58 13.32
N VAL A 91 -11.14 -1.92 12.90
CA VAL A 91 -10.31 -1.10 13.81
C VAL A 91 -10.99 0.23 14.17
N CYS A 92 -11.47 0.98 13.17
CA CYS A 92 -11.86 2.39 13.37
C CYS A 92 -13.35 2.64 13.44
N LYS A 93 -14.16 1.64 13.09
CA LYS A 93 -15.62 1.71 13.07
C LYS A 93 -16.20 0.30 13.24
N PRO A 94 -15.98 -0.36 14.39
CA PRO A 94 -16.30 -1.78 14.59
C PRO A 94 -17.79 -2.14 14.43
N ASN A 95 -18.67 -1.14 14.43
CA ASN A 95 -20.12 -1.31 14.27
C ASN A 95 -20.62 -0.92 12.85
N TYR A 96 -19.74 -0.94 11.85
CA TYR A 96 -20.07 -0.60 10.47
C TYR A 96 -20.55 -1.79 9.65
#